data_AF-A0A661VJQ5-F1
#
_entry.id   AF-A0A661VJQ5-F1
#
_cell.length_a   1.000
_cell.length_b   1.000
_cell.length_c   1.000
_cell.angle_alpha   90.00
_cell.angle_beta   90.00
_cell.angle_gamma   90.00
#
_symmetry.space_group_name_H-M   'P 1'
#
loop_
_entity.id
_entity.type
_entity.pdbx_description
1 polymer ?
#
loop_
_entity_poly.entity_id
_entity_poly.type
_entity_poly.pdbx_seq_one_letter_code
_entity_poly.pdbx_strand_id
1 'polypeptide(L)'
;MSEHFITTQPYQVRLPVFEGPLDLLLHLIEREELDITSVSLAQVTDQYLTYLSLMEKPPAEVLADFLVVAAKLLLIKSRALLPQPPGSLSTEEEDVGEDLARQLIEYRRFKRVAESLRRREEAGLRAYLRLAPPPRLARPLDLEDVPLDDLVAAMRQALSVTPPA
;
A
#
# COMPACT_ATOMS: atom_id res chain seq x y z
N MET A 1 -41.33 -37.06 24.58
CA MET A 1 -39.95 -37.31 24.10
C MET A 1 -39.83 -36.66 22.74
N SER A 2 -39.19 -35.50 22.68
CA SER A 2 -38.96 -34.75 21.44
C SER A 2 -37.54 -34.20 21.54
N GLU A 3 -36.58 -34.92 20.95
CA GLU A 3 -35.17 -34.55 20.95
C GLU A 3 -34.97 -33.31 20.06
N HIS A 4 -34.47 -32.22 20.65
CA HIS A 4 -33.95 -31.07 19.92
C HIS A 4 -32.51 -31.40 19.48
N PHE A 5 -32.31 -31.62 18.18
CA PHE A 5 -30.98 -31.62 17.57
C PHE A 5 -30.42 -30.20 17.61
N ILE A 6 -29.42 -29.96 18.46
CA ILE A 6 -28.59 -28.76 18.36
C ILE A 6 -27.67 -28.97 17.17
N THR A 7 -28.03 -28.40 16.02
CA THR A 7 -27.10 -28.24 14.89
C THR A 7 -26.05 -27.21 15.30
N THR A 8 -24.91 -27.68 15.78
CA THR A 8 -23.71 -26.86 15.91
C THR A 8 -23.17 -26.62 14.49
N GLN A 9 -23.64 -25.55 13.84
CA GLN A 9 -23.02 -25.06 12.62
C GLN A 9 -21.52 -24.80 12.92
N PRO A 10 -20.57 -25.39 12.18
CA PRO A 10 -19.17 -25.03 12.32
C PRO A 10 -19.01 -23.56 11.94
N TYR A 11 -18.77 -22.70 12.92
CA TYR A 11 -18.51 -21.28 12.71
C TYR A 11 -17.17 -21.13 11.99
N GLN A 12 -17.22 -21.13 10.66
CA GLN A 12 -16.05 -21.06 9.81
C GLN A 12 -15.64 -19.58 9.66
N VAL A 13 -14.82 -19.10 10.59
CA VAL A 13 -14.22 -17.76 10.50
C VAL A 13 -13.23 -17.79 9.34
N ARG A 14 -13.59 -17.15 8.23
CA ARG A 14 -12.64 -16.83 7.17
C ARG A 14 -11.78 -15.68 7.67
N LEU A 15 -10.57 -15.98 8.13
CA LEU A 15 -9.58 -14.97 8.49
C LEU A 15 -9.18 -14.19 7.22
N PRO A 16 -9.08 -12.87 7.26
CA PRO A 16 -8.48 -12.11 6.17
C PRO A 16 -7.03 -12.56 5.98
N VAL A 17 -6.62 -12.79 4.73
CA VAL A 17 -5.20 -13.01 4.42
C VAL A 17 -4.54 -11.64 4.42
N PHE A 18 -3.99 -11.24 5.56
CA PHE A 18 -3.20 -10.01 5.68
C PHE A 18 -1.80 -10.22 5.10
N GLU A 19 -1.23 -9.17 4.51
CA GLU A 19 0.12 -9.20 3.93
C GLU A 19 1.23 -9.07 5.01
N GLY A 20 0.86 -9.06 6.29
CA GLY A 20 1.80 -9.02 7.41
C GLY A 20 1.21 -8.40 8.69
N PRO A 21 2.02 -8.24 9.75
CA PRO A 21 1.54 -7.73 11.04
C PRO A 21 1.16 -6.25 11.01
N LEU A 22 1.84 -5.44 10.21
CA LEU A 22 1.50 -4.01 10.03
C LEU A 22 0.16 -3.83 9.31
N ASP A 23 -0.16 -4.72 8.37
CA ASP A 23 -1.43 -4.68 7.64
C ASP A 23 -2.61 -5.03 8.55
N LEU A 24 -2.44 -6.07 9.38
CA LEU A 24 -3.40 -6.40 10.43
C LEU A 24 -3.60 -5.23 11.39
N LEU A 25 -2.52 -4.61 11.89
CA LEU A 25 -2.64 -3.47 12.80
C LEU A 25 -3.37 -2.29 12.16
N LEU A 26 -3.03 -1.98 10.91
CA LEU A 26 -3.72 -0.92 10.17
C LEU A 26 -5.21 -1.22 10.04
N HIS A 27 -5.57 -2.45 9.70
CA HIS A 27 -6.97 -2.88 9.62
C HIS A 27 -7.72 -2.75 10.95
N LEU A 28 -7.10 -3.15 12.07
CA LEU A 28 -7.72 -3.03 13.39
C LEU A 28 -7.94 -1.57 13.79
N ILE A 29 -6.94 -0.71 13.56
CA ILE A 29 -7.04 0.74 13.84
C ILE A 29 -8.14 1.39 12.99
N GLU A 30 -8.19 1.07 11.69
CA GLU A 30 -9.21 1.61 10.78
C GLU A 30 -10.61 1.13 11.14
N ARG A 31 -10.76 -0.13 11.58
CA ARG A 31 -12.04 -0.70 12.01
C ARG A 31 -12.61 -0.03 13.25
N GLU A 32 -11.75 0.37 14.19
CA GLU A 32 -12.14 1.07 15.42
C GLU A 32 -12.23 2.60 15.24
N GLU A 33 -12.06 3.10 14.02
CA GLU A 33 -12.06 4.54 13.69
C GLU A 33 -11.04 5.35 14.52
N LEU A 34 -9.89 4.75 14.83
CA LEU A 34 -8.85 5.36 15.65
C LEU A 34 -7.77 6.05 14.81
N ASP A 35 -7.17 7.11 15.37
CA ASP A 35 -5.93 7.69 14.83
C ASP A 35 -4.73 6.78 15.11
N ILE A 36 -3.70 6.82 14.25
CA ILE A 36 -2.47 6.03 14.44
C ILE A 36 -1.59 6.70 15.51
N THR A 37 -1.75 6.28 16.77
CA THR A 37 -0.99 6.77 17.93
C THR A 37 -0.58 5.62 18.85
N SER A 38 0.36 5.86 19.76
CA SER A 38 0.77 4.88 20.79
C SER A 38 -0.41 4.46 21.69
N VAL A 39 -1.33 5.38 21.98
CA VAL A 39 -2.54 5.13 22.76
C VAL A 39 -3.48 4.19 22.00
N SER A 40 -3.72 4.44 20.72
CA SER A 40 -4.56 3.57 19.88
C SER A 40 -3.94 2.18 19.71
N LEU A 41 -2.62 2.10 19.56
CA LEU A 41 -1.90 0.83 19.51
C LEU A 41 -2.12 0.00 20.77
N ALA A 42 -2.08 0.63 21.95
CA ALA A 42 -2.38 -0.04 23.21
C ALA A 42 -3.83 -0.58 23.28
N GLN A 43 -4.78 0.13 22.67
CA GLN A 43 -6.20 -0.28 22.64
C GLN A 43 -6.44 -1.49 21.74
N VAL A 44 -5.79 -1.55 20.56
CA VAL A 44 -5.96 -2.66 19.61
C VAL A 44 -5.12 -3.90 19.93
N THR A 45 -4.21 -3.84 20.91
CA THR A 45 -3.33 -4.95 21.30
C THR A 45 -4.08 -6.25 21.57
N ASP A 46 -5.21 -6.21 22.30
CA ASP A 46 -5.95 -7.44 22.61
C ASP A 46 -6.56 -8.08 21.37
N GLN A 47 -7.03 -7.25 20.44
CA GLN A 47 -7.58 -7.71 19.17
C GLN A 47 -6.50 -8.35 18.30
N TYR A 48 -5.29 -7.77 18.29
CA TYR A 48 -4.13 -8.31 17.61
C TYR A 48 -3.71 -9.68 18.18
N LEU A 49 -3.64 -9.80 19.52
CA LEU A 49 -3.31 -11.08 20.18
C LEU A 49 -4.40 -12.14 19.98
N THR A 50 -5.66 -11.72 19.94
CA THR A 50 -6.79 -12.61 19.63
C THR A 50 -6.69 -13.13 18.20
N TYR A 51 -6.31 -12.27 17.24
CA TYR A 51 -6.08 -12.73 15.88
C TYR A 51 -4.95 -13.78 15.82
N LEU A 52 -3.84 -13.53 16.52
CA LEU A 52 -2.72 -14.47 16.58
C LEU A 52 -3.09 -15.84 17.14
N SER A 53 -3.92 -15.89 18.17
CA SER A 53 -4.34 -17.16 18.77
C SER A 53 -5.29 -17.98 17.89
N LEU A 54 -5.97 -17.32 16.95
CA LEU A 54 -6.84 -17.95 15.96
C LEU A 54 -6.08 -18.46 14.72
N MET A 55 -4.78 -18.14 14.57
CA MET A 55 -3.99 -18.61 13.43
C MET A 55 -3.71 -20.11 13.56
N GLU A 56 -4.31 -20.91 12.66
CA GLU A 56 -4.06 -22.35 12.62
C GLU A 56 -2.77 -22.68 11.84
N LYS A 57 -1.76 -23.18 12.56
CA LYS A 57 -0.50 -23.70 12.00
C LYS A 57 0.20 -22.75 10.99
N PRO A 58 0.45 -21.48 11.36
CA PRO A 58 1.22 -20.59 10.49
C PRO A 58 2.65 -21.12 10.28
N PRO A 59 3.26 -20.86 9.11
CA PRO A 59 4.70 -21.09 8.93
C PRO A 59 5.49 -20.34 10.00
N ALA A 60 6.57 -20.96 10.51
CA ALA A 60 7.36 -20.38 11.60
C ALA A 60 7.93 -18.99 11.28
N GLU A 61 8.33 -18.78 10.02
CA GLU A 61 8.84 -17.49 9.52
C GLU A 61 7.78 -16.39 9.63
N VAL A 62 6.57 -16.65 9.13
CA VAL A 62 5.45 -15.71 9.23
C VAL A 62 5.11 -15.45 10.69
N LEU A 63 5.04 -16.48 11.53
CA LEU A 63 4.72 -16.32 12.94
C LEU A 63 5.76 -15.44 13.66
N ALA A 64 7.04 -15.56 13.32
CA ALA A 64 8.12 -14.78 13.94
C ALA A 64 7.89 -13.27 13.77
N ASP A 65 7.52 -12.82 12.57
CA ASP A 65 7.24 -11.40 12.30
C ASP A 65 6.09 -10.87 13.17
N PHE A 66 5.04 -11.66 13.33
CA PHE A 66 3.90 -11.28 14.17
C PHE A 66 4.26 -11.24 15.65
N LEU A 67 5.10 -12.15 16.13
CA LEU A 67 5.53 -12.20 17.53
C LEU A 67 6.41 -11.00 17.89
N VAL A 68 7.27 -10.54 16.99
CA VAL A 68 8.07 -9.31 17.19
C VAL A 68 7.15 -8.12 17.44
N VAL A 69 6.10 -7.97 16.62
CA VAL A 69 5.13 -6.88 16.79
C VAL A 69 4.26 -7.09 18.04
N ALA A 70 3.87 -8.33 18.36
CA ALA A 70 3.13 -8.66 19.58
C ALA A 70 3.88 -8.22 20.85
N ALA A 71 5.19 -8.50 20.90
CA ALA A 71 6.04 -8.12 22.02
C ALA A 71 6.09 -6.59 22.21
N LYS A 72 6.22 -5.84 21.10
CA LYS A 72 6.17 -4.36 21.12
C LYS A 72 4.82 -3.86 21.63
N LEU A 73 3.71 -4.41 21.15
CA LEU A 73 2.36 -4.01 21.57
C LEU A 73 2.10 -4.29 23.07
N LEU A 74 2.60 -5.41 23.59
CA LEU A 74 2.52 -5.74 25.01
C LEU A 74 3.31 -4.73 25.86
N LEU A 75 4.51 -4.35 25.43
CA LEU A 75 5.31 -3.32 26.09
C LEU A 75 4.58 -1.97 26.11
N ILE A 76 4.05 -1.55 24.96
CA ILE A 76 3.28 -0.30 24.81
C ILE A 76 2.05 -0.32 25.74
N LYS A 77 1.28 -1.41 25.73
CA LYS A 77 0.09 -1.53 26.57
C LYS A 77 0.41 -1.56 28.06
N SER A 78 1.46 -2.27 28.47
CA SER A 78 1.90 -2.32 29.87
C SER A 78 2.21 -0.92 30.39
N ARG A 79 2.91 -0.09 29.60
CA ARG A 79 3.21 1.30 29.98
C ARG A 79 1.99 2.20 30.04
N ALA A 80 1.11 2.09 29.05
CA ALA A 80 -0.10 2.89 28.99
C ALA A 80 -1.00 2.66 30.22
N LEU A 81 -0.92 1.48 30.84
CA LEU A 81 -1.76 1.11 31.99
C LEU A 81 -1.08 1.27 33.35
N LEU A 82 0.25 1.25 33.43
CA LEU A 82 0.97 1.30 34.69
C LEU A 82 1.35 2.74 35.09
N PRO A 83 1.19 3.14 36.36
CA PRO A 83 1.62 4.44 36.83
C PRO A 83 3.15 4.56 36.74
N GLN A 84 3.63 5.61 36.08
CA GLN A 84 5.06 5.87 35.99
C GLN A 84 5.56 6.48 37.32
N PRO A 85 6.66 5.96 37.90
CA PRO A 85 7.25 6.56 39.08
C PRO A 85 7.71 8.00 38.75
N PRO A 86 7.48 8.97 39.66
CA PRO A 86 7.88 10.35 39.43
C PRO A 86 9.42 10.41 39.25
N GLY A 87 9.86 10.75 38.05
CA GLY A 87 11.27 10.82 37.67
C GLY A 87 11.75 9.79 36.65
N SER A 88 10.93 8.80 36.26
CA SER A 88 11.27 7.97 35.08
C SER A 88 10.94 8.72 33.80
N LEU A 89 11.85 9.55 33.31
CA LEU A 89 11.86 9.95 31.91
C LEU A 89 12.36 8.75 31.10
N SER A 90 11.50 7.75 30.88
CA SER A 90 11.83 6.60 30.05
C SER A 90 11.65 6.96 28.57
N THR A 91 12.54 7.80 28.05
CA THR A 91 12.53 8.28 26.67
C THR A 91 12.58 7.13 25.66
N GLU A 92 13.33 6.07 25.96
CA GLU A 92 13.54 4.93 25.05
C GLU A 92 12.27 4.12 24.78
N GLU A 93 11.33 4.07 25.72
CA GLU A 93 10.18 3.17 25.62
C GLU A 93 8.90 3.90 25.15
N GLU A 94 8.85 5.22 25.34
CA GLU A 94 7.89 6.08 24.64
C GLU A 94 8.22 6.11 23.13
N ASP A 95 9.51 6.06 22.77
CA ASP A 95 9.98 5.96 21.39
C ASP A 95 9.47 4.68 20.69
N VAL A 96 9.39 3.53 21.37
CA VAL A 96 8.90 2.28 20.76
C VAL A 96 7.47 2.42 20.22
N GLY A 97 6.58 3.07 20.97
CA GLY A 97 5.19 3.28 20.57
C GLY A 97 5.08 4.28 19.41
N GLU A 98 5.84 5.38 19.50
CA GLU A 98 5.89 6.38 18.44
C GLU A 98 6.55 5.86 17.16
N ASP A 99 7.64 5.09 17.27
CA ASP A 99 8.31 4.39 16.18
C ASP A 99 7.36 3.48 15.43
N LEU A 100 6.61 2.66 16.16
CA LEU A 100 5.65 1.75 15.56
C LEU A 100 4.52 2.52 14.86
N ALA A 101 4.05 3.62 15.47
CA ALA A 101 3.06 4.50 14.86
C ALA A 101 3.59 5.16 13.57
N ARG A 102 4.84 5.65 13.58
CA ARG A 102 5.53 6.20 12.39
C ARG A 102 5.62 5.14 11.29
N GLN A 103 6.06 3.93 11.62
CA GLN A 103 6.16 2.82 10.70
C GLN A 103 4.81 2.47 10.06
N LEU A 104 3.73 2.47 10.84
CA LEU A 104 2.36 2.26 10.35
C LEU A 104 1.88 3.38 9.41
N ILE A 105 2.21 4.64 9.71
CA ILE A 105 1.88 5.78 8.85
C ILE A 105 2.57 5.65 7.49
N GLU A 106 3.85 5.26 7.48
CA GLU A 106 4.60 5.01 6.25
C GLU A 106 4.01 3.83 5.47
N TYR A 107 3.76 2.71 6.14
CA TYR A 107 3.13 1.55 5.53
C TYR A 107 1.78 1.91 4.88
N ARG A 108 0.91 2.64 5.58
CA ARG A 108 -0.37 3.14 5.06
C ARG A 108 -0.18 4.00 3.80
N ARG A 109 0.85 4.85 3.76
CA ARG A 109 1.17 5.67 2.59
C ARG A 109 1.54 4.80 1.39
N PHE A 110 2.42 3.81 1.58
CA PHE A 110 2.80 2.89 0.51
C PHE A 110 1.64 2.02 0.04
N LYS A 111 0.81 1.52 0.96
CA LYS A 111 -0.40 0.76 0.63
C LYS A 111 -1.34 1.54 -0.28
N ARG A 112 -1.60 2.82 0.02
CA ARG A 112 -2.41 3.71 -0.84
C ARG A 112 -1.81 3.93 -2.23
N VAL A 113 -0.49 4.06 -2.32
CA VAL A 113 0.20 4.19 -3.62
C VAL A 113 0.11 2.89 -4.40
N ALA A 114 0.32 1.73 -3.76
CA ALA A 114 0.19 0.42 -4.37
C ALA A 114 -1.23 0.17 -4.91
N GLU A 115 -2.26 0.54 -4.15
CA GLU A 115 -3.65 0.49 -4.61
C GLU A 115 -3.90 1.41 -5.81
N SER A 116 -3.32 2.61 -5.80
CA SER A 116 -3.40 3.53 -6.94
C SER A 116 -2.74 2.95 -8.20
N LEU A 117 -1.57 2.32 -8.05
CA LEU A 117 -0.88 1.64 -9.14
C LEU A 117 -1.67 0.44 -9.66
N ARG A 118 -2.25 -0.38 -8.78
CA ARG A 118 -3.13 -1.50 -9.15
C ARG A 118 -4.33 -1.02 -9.96
N ARG A 119 -5.00 0.07 -9.54
CA ARG A 119 -6.10 0.67 -10.32
C ARG A 119 -5.66 1.12 -11.71
N ARG A 120 -4.43 1.64 -11.88
CA ARG A 120 -3.90 2.03 -13.20
C ARG A 120 -3.62 0.82 -14.08
N GLU A 121 -3.07 -0.25 -13.49
CA GLU A 121 -2.85 -1.52 -14.17
C GLU A 121 -4.18 -2.13 -14.65
N GLU A 122 -5.18 -2.22 -13.78
CA GLU A 122 -6.52 -2.71 -14.08
C GLU A 122 -7.22 -1.88 -15.17
N ALA A 123 -7.00 -0.56 -15.18
CA ALA A 123 -7.48 0.35 -16.23
C ALA A 123 -6.70 0.22 -17.56
N GLY A 124 -5.68 -0.64 -17.62
CA GLY A 124 -4.88 -0.85 -18.83
C GLY A 124 -4.01 0.35 -19.22
N LEU A 125 -3.76 1.29 -18.30
CA LEU A 125 -2.95 2.48 -18.58
C LEU A 125 -1.48 2.10 -18.75
N ARG A 126 -1.01 2.11 -20.00
CA ARG A 126 0.37 1.77 -20.37
C ARG A 126 1.13 3.02 -20.81
N ALA A 127 2.39 3.10 -20.40
CA ALA A 127 3.34 4.05 -20.98
C ALA A 127 4.16 3.32 -22.06
N TYR A 128 4.16 3.85 -23.27
CA TYR A 128 5.01 3.35 -24.34
C TYR A 128 6.24 4.26 -24.44
N LEU A 129 7.42 3.66 -24.34
CA LEU A 129 8.67 4.39 -24.57
C LEU A 129 8.74 4.78 -26.05
N ARG A 130 8.92 6.07 -26.32
CA ARG A 130 9.25 6.54 -27.66
C ARG A 130 10.72 6.20 -27.92
N LEU A 131 10.95 5.11 -28.67
CA LEU A 131 12.29 4.70 -29.09
C LEU A 131 12.84 5.54 -30.27
N ALA A 132 11.98 6.29 -30.96
CA ALA A 132 12.39 7.16 -32.05
C ALA A 132 13.13 8.39 -31.49
N PRO A 133 14.30 8.76 -32.04
CA PRO A 133 14.97 10.00 -31.68
C PRO A 133 14.03 11.20 -31.89
N PRO A 134 14.15 12.27 -31.07
CA PRO A 134 13.37 13.47 -31.28
C PRO A 134 13.57 13.94 -32.74
N PRO A 135 12.49 14.37 -33.42
CA PRO A 135 12.60 14.78 -34.81
C PRO A 135 13.65 15.86 -34.89
N ARG A 136 14.65 15.68 -35.77
CA ARG A 136 15.55 16.77 -36.10
C ARG A 136 14.67 17.82 -36.76
N LEU A 137 14.41 18.92 -36.05
CA LEU A 137 13.77 20.08 -36.65
C LEU A 137 14.61 20.41 -37.89
N ALA A 138 13.99 20.34 -39.07
CA ALA A 138 14.68 20.68 -40.29
C ALA A 138 15.30 22.07 -40.10
N ARG A 139 16.57 22.22 -40.49
CA ARG A 139 17.17 23.55 -40.61
C ARG A 139 16.25 24.41 -41.49
N PRO A 140 16.26 25.75 -41.34
CA PRO A 140 15.57 26.61 -42.29
C PRO A 140 15.89 26.12 -43.71
N LEU A 141 14.85 25.77 -44.47
CA LEU A 141 15.02 25.30 -45.84
C LEU A 141 15.68 26.45 -46.60
N ASP A 142 16.80 26.15 -47.25
CA ASP A 142 17.40 27.07 -48.19
C ASP A 142 16.56 27.03 -49.48
N LEU A 143 15.97 28.17 -49.80
CA LEU A 143 15.02 28.33 -50.91
C LEU A 143 15.59 29.25 -52.00
N GLU A 144 16.87 29.63 -51.93
CA GLU A 144 17.46 30.62 -52.83
C GLU A 144 17.30 30.26 -54.32
N ASP A 145 17.35 28.96 -54.67
CA ASP A 145 17.28 28.47 -56.05
C ASP A 145 16.04 27.60 -56.36
N VAL A 146 14.99 27.67 -55.53
CA VAL A 146 13.80 26.82 -55.72
C VAL A 146 12.63 27.61 -56.32
N PRO A 147 12.19 27.32 -57.57
CA PRO A 147 11.03 27.98 -58.15
C PRO A 147 9.73 27.53 -57.49
N LEU A 148 8.75 28.42 -57.45
CA LEU A 148 7.46 28.19 -56.78
C LEU A 148 6.72 26.95 -57.32
N ASP A 149 6.82 26.69 -58.62
CA ASP A 149 6.15 25.58 -59.28
C ASP A 149 6.64 24.21 -58.75
N ASP A 150 7.93 24.10 -58.44
CA ASP A 150 8.51 22.87 -57.87
C ASP A 150 8.01 22.64 -56.44
N LEU A 151 7.83 23.71 -55.65
CA LEU A 151 7.26 23.63 -54.30
C LEU A 151 5.79 23.17 -54.34
N VAL A 152 5.02 23.69 -55.30
CA VAL A 152 3.62 23.30 -55.50
C VAL A 152 3.52 21.84 -55.95
N ALA A 153 4.41 21.38 -56.83
CA ALA A 153 4.47 19.99 -57.25
C ALA A 153 4.80 19.05 -56.08
N ALA A 154 5.81 19.39 -55.27
CA ALA A 154 6.18 18.62 -54.08
C ALA A 154 5.06 18.55 -53.04
N MET A 155 4.33 19.65 -52.81
CA MET A 155 3.19 19.67 -51.89
C MET A 155 2.05 18.75 -52.38
N ARG A 156 1.74 18.77 -53.67
CA ARG A 156 0.73 17.87 -54.27
C ARG A 156 1.12 16.41 -54.13
N GLN A 157 2.40 16.10 -54.25
CA GLN A 157 2.94 14.75 -54.05
C GLN A 157 2.91 14.31 -52.58
N ALA A 158 3.20 15.21 -51.64
CA ALA A 158 3.14 14.87 -50.22
C ALA A 158 1.69 14.61 -49.75
N LEU A 159 0.73 15.38 -50.26
CA LEU A 159 -0.69 15.22 -49.93
C LEU A 159 -1.34 14.00 -50.60
N SER A 160 -0.72 13.40 -51.62
CA SER A 160 -1.21 12.17 -52.25
C SER A 160 -0.77 10.90 -51.52
N VAL A 161 0.23 10.98 -50.63
CA VAL A 161 0.65 9.87 -49.77
C VAL A 161 -0.27 9.81 -48.55
N THR A 162 -1.29 8.95 -48.61
CA THR A 162 -2.14 8.67 -47.45
C THR A 162 -1.30 7.95 -46.38
N PRO A 163 -1.27 8.42 -45.11
CA PRO A 163 -0.55 7.69 -44.08
C PRO A 163 -1.19 6.31 -43.89
N PRO A 164 -0.40 5.24 -43.65
CA PRO A 164 -0.96 3.93 -43.33
C PRO A 164 -1.78 4.03 -42.03
N ALA A 165 -2.98 3.44 -42.07
CA ALA A 165 -3.91 3.37 -40.95
C ALA A 165 -3.38 2.56 -39.77
#